data_AF-A0A9C8SX48-F1
#
_entry.id   AF-A0A9C8SX48-F1
#
_cell.length_a   1.000
_cell.length_b   1.000
_cell.length_c   1.000
_cell.angle_alpha   90.00
_cell.angle_beta   90.00
_cell.angle_gamma   90.00
#
_symmetry.space_group_name_H-M   'P 1'
#
loop_
_entity.id
_entity.type
_entity.pdbx_description
1 polymer ?
#
loop_
_entity_poly.entity_id
_entity_poly.type
_entity_poly.pdbx_seq_one_letter_code
_entity_poly.pdbx_strand_id
1 'polypeptide(L)'
;MDSSIIRKQFLDFFAKRGHTIVPSSSLLSSDPTVLLTTAGMQQFKEYYLDKPSPLGNRVASCQKCFRTSDIDEVGDDFHLTFFEMLGNFSFRDYFKEEAIESAHELLVKDYELPAVNLWVTYFRGDGNIPEDKESQEIWHKLGVPRERISGFSREDNFWGPTGEEGPCGPTTEIHFDITQKPCQKRKSCRPNCDCGRFLEVWNLVFNEYYQDREKKFTSLKTKGVDTGMGLERLAVVLQKKSSVFEINLFEPIIREIEENTSKSYNSNQRAYRIVADHIKGAVFLSSEGVIPSNIEEGYILRRVLRKTIRFGKLLNLPENFLISLAKKVISIYGDTYPGIKSSQADILTIIQNEEEKFDRTLEKGLKEFDKLIETTQIKNKKIIPGEKAFWLFETYGFPLELTEELAKGKNLKVDQKSFREAFEKHQEISRAGAEKKFGGVGKKATYEATKLHTATHLLHQALREILGKHVKQMGSDITSQRLRFDFSHSSKMTEKEKKKVEDLINQKIQENLDVRQEEVEYQQAIESGALAFFKEKYPERVTIYSIGDSSDPSGRVFSKEICAGPHISQTQELGKFKIIKEESAGAGVRRIRAIIGDEAL
;
A
#
# COMPACT_ATOMS: atom_id res chain seq x y z
N MET A 1 25.72 -2.30 -12.35
CA MET A 1 25.02 -1.23 -13.10
C MET A 1 24.17 -0.42 -12.12
N ASP A 2 24.17 0.92 -12.23
CA ASP A 2 23.36 1.80 -11.35
C ASP A 2 21.86 1.67 -11.63
N SER A 3 21.01 1.70 -10.60
CA SER A 3 19.56 1.54 -10.75
C SER A 3 18.88 2.58 -11.67
N SER A 4 19.43 3.79 -11.78
CA SER A 4 18.94 4.79 -12.74
C SER A 4 19.14 4.35 -14.20
N ILE A 5 20.29 3.73 -14.48
CA ILE A 5 20.62 3.17 -15.80
C ILE A 5 19.75 1.95 -16.08
N ILE A 6 19.56 1.06 -15.09
CA ILE A 6 18.67 -0.11 -15.22
C ILE A 6 17.26 0.35 -15.61
N ARG A 7 16.68 1.30 -14.86
CA ARG A 7 15.35 1.85 -15.16
C ARG A 7 15.28 2.42 -16.58
N LYS A 8 16.23 3.26 -16.96
CA LYS A 8 16.27 3.90 -18.27
C LYS A 8 16.39 2.86 -19.40
N GLN A 9 17.31 1.90 -19.26
CA GLN A 9 17.55 0.87 -20.26
C GLN A 9 16.33 -0.02 -20.48
N PHE A 10 15.62 -0.41 -19.42
CA PHE A 10 14.34 -1.13 -19.54
C PHE A 10 13.30 -0.34 -20.33
N LEU A 11 13.09 0.94 -19.98
CA LEU A 11 12.07 1.77 -20.65
C LEU A 11 12.46 2.04 -22.11
N ASP A 12 13.73 2.35 -22.39
CA ASP A 12 14.23 2.56 -23.76
C ASP A 12 14.11 1.28 -24.61
N PHE A 13 14.34 0.10 -24.01
CA PHE A 13 14.23 -1.20 -24.69
C PHE A 13 12.82 -1.46 -25.20
N PHE A 14 11.80 -1.18 -24.37
CA PHE A 14 10.41 -1.35 -24.75
C PHE A 14 9.89 -0.20 -25.62
N ALA A 15 10.35 1.03 -25.41
CA ALA A 15 10.04 2.15 -26.31
C ALA A 15 10.45 1.87 -27.76
N LYS A 16 11.64 1.28 -27.97
CA LYS A 16 12.12 0.84 -29.29
C LYS A 16 11.27 -0.27 -29.92
N ARG A 17 10.45 -0.97 -29.13
CA ARG A 17 9.54 -2.05 -29.55
C ARG A 17 8.08 -1.59 -29.68
N GLY A 18 7.86 -0.28 -29.71
CA GLY A 18 6.56 0.33 -29.91
C GLY A 18 5.69 0.42 -28.66
N HIS A 19 6.26 0.19 -27.46
CA HIS A 19 5.53 0.42 -26.21
C HIS A 19 5.47 1.90 -25.88
N THR A 20 4.28 2.38 -25.55
CA THR A 20 4.10 3.70 -24.94
C THR A 20 4.67 3.67 -23.52
N ILE A 21 5.61 4.57 -23.23
CA ILE A 21 6.16 4.72 -21.88
C ILE A 21 5.23 5.59 -21.05
N VAL A 22 4.75 5.05 -19.94
CA VAL A 22 3.79 5.74 -19.08
C VAL A 22 4.40 5.99 -17.69
N PRO A 23 4.07 7.14 -17.07
CA PRO A 23 4.55 7.44 -15.73
C PRO A 23 3.95 6.48 -14.70
N SER A 24 4.62 6.35 -13.55
CA SER A 24 4.05 5.65 -12.40
C SER A 24 2.76 6.33 -11.94
N SER A 25 1.73 5.54 -11.67
CA SER A 25 0.55 6.01 -10.94
C SER A 25 0.86 6.26 -9.45
N SER A 26 -0.10 6.89 -8.75
CA SER A 26 -0.04 7.14 -7.30
C SER A 26 0.08 5.82 -6.53
N LEU A 27 0.74 5.85 -5.36
CA LEU A 27 0.68 4.73 -4.41
C LEU A 27 -0.72 4.58 -3.79
N LEU A 28 -1.55 5.62 -3.84
CA LEU A 28 -2.93 5.58 -3.38
C LEU A 28 -3.80 4.99 -4.49
N SER A 29 -4.22 3.75 -4.27
CA SER A 29 -5.01 3.02 -5.25
C SER A 29 -6.34 3.72 -5.53
N SER A 30 -6.73 3.78 -6.80
CA SER A 30 -8.10 4.12 -7.21
C SER A 30 -9.05 2.92 -7.19
N ASP A 31 -8.52 1.69 -7.13
CA ASP A 31 -9.31 0.46 -6.99
C ASP A 31 -9.77 0.33 -5.53
N PRO A 32 -11.09 0.32 -5.24
CA PRO A 32 -11.63 0.26 -3.88
C PRO A 32 -11.33 -1.06 -3.15
N THR A 33 -10.82 -2.08 -3.85
CA THR A 33 -10.49 -3.39 -3.27
C THR A 33 -9.10 -3.44 -2.61
N VAL A 34 -8.23 -2.47 -2.88
CA VAL A 34 -6.88 -2.37 -2.31
C VAL A 34 -6.58 -0.94 -1.87
N LEU A 35 -5.90 -0.78 -0.73
CA LEU A 35 -5.55 0.55 -0.19
C LEU A 35 -4.39 1.20 -0.95
N LEU A 36 -3.37 0.39 -1.23
CA LEU A 36 -2.13 0.85 -1.86
C LEU A 36 -1.88 0.09 -3.15
N THR A 37 -1.19 0.74 -4.08
CA THR A 37 -0.75 0.11 -5.32
C THR A 37 0.35 -0.91 -5.00
N THR A 38 0.06 -2.19 -5.22
CA THR A 38 0.95 -3.32 -4.87
C THR A 38 1.63 -3.95 -6.10
N ALA A 39 1.16 -3.62 -7.30
CA ALA A 39 1.67 -4.15 -8.57
C ALA A 39 1.54 -3.15 -9.73
N GLY A 40 2.46 -3.25 -10.70
CA GLY A 40 2.49 -2.44 -11.92
C GLY A 40 1.22 -2.56 -12.76
N MET A 41 0.61 -3.74 -12.78
CA MET A 41 -0.58 -4.03 -13.59
C MET A 41 -1.80 -3.24 -13.17
N GLN A 42 -1.93 -2.85 -11.90
CA GLN A 42 -3.18 -2.32 -11.33
C GLN A 42 -3.71 -1.09 -12.07
N GLN A 43 -2.82 -0.25 -12.60
CA GLN A 43 -3.19 0.92 -13.41
C GLN A 43 -3.73 0.57 -14.81
N PHE A 44 -3.67 -0.70 -15.23
CA PHE A 44 -4.09 -1.19 -16.55
C PHE A 44 -5.19 -2.27 -16.50
N LYS A 45 -5.69 -2.61 -15.30
CA LYS A 45 -6.62 -3.73 -15.07
C LYS A 45 -7.79 -3.74 -16.04
N GLU A 46 -8.35 -2.57 -16.33
CA GLU A 46 -9.52 -2.43 -17.21
C GLU A 46 -9.24 -2.78 -18.68
N TYR A 47 -8.00 -2.67 -19.16
CA TYR A 47 -7.65 -2.89 -20.56
C TYR A 47 -7.51 -4.37 -20.93
N TYR A 48 -7.50 -5.26 -19.93
CA TYR A 48 -7.60 -6.71 -20.14
C TYR A 48 -9.06 -7.19 -20.33
N LEU A 49 -10.05 -6.35 -20.02
CA LEU A 49 -11.49 -6.70 -20.03
C LEU A 49 -12.23 -6.10 -21.23
N ASP A 50 -11.67 -6.32 -22.41
CA ASP A 50 -12.17 -5.89 -23.70
C ASP A 50 -12.31 -4.36 -23.96
N LYS A 51 -12.05 -3.52 -22.96
CA LYS A 51 -12.01 -2.06 -23.08
C LYS A 51 -10.76 -1.61 -23.86
N PRO A 52 -10.91 -0.75 -24.89
CA PRO A 52 -9.75 -0.16 -25.57
C PRO A 52 -8.91 0.69 -24.62
N SER A 53 -7.59 0.55 -24.71
CA SER A 53 -6.63 1.39 -23.98
C SER A 53 -6.38 2.70 -24.74
N PRO A 54 -6.55 3.87 -24.11
CA PRO A 54 -6.17 5.15 -24.72
C PRO A 54 -4.65 5.31 -24.87
N LEU A 55 -3.87 4.44 -24.21
CA LEU A 55 -2.41 4.44 -24.21
C LEU A 55 -1.82 3.57 -25.33
N GLY A 56 -2.69 2.94 -26.13
CA GLY A 56 -2.33 1.90 -27.10
C GLY A 56 -2.29 0.51 -26.50
N ASN A 57 -1.98 -0.48 -27.33
CA ASN A 57 -1.98 -1.90 -26.99
C ASN A 57 -0.68 -2.39 -26.35
N ARG A 58 0.39 -1.59 -26.42
CA ARG A 58 1.72 -1.89 -25.87
C ARG A 58 2.12 -0.78 -24.92
N VAL A 59 2.35 -1.10 -23.65
CA VAL A 59 2.68 -0.09 -22.62
C VAL A 59 3.84 -0.58 -21.76
N ALA A 60 4.74 0.31 -21.34
CA ALA A 60 5.75 -0.03 -20.33
C ALA A 60 5.86 1.08 -19.28
N SER A 61 6.18 0.69 -18.03
CA SER A 61 6.24 1.61 -16.90
C SER A 61 7.24 1.17 -15.83
N CYS A 62 7.62 2.10 -14.95
CA CYS A 62 8.32 1.82 -13.70
C CYS A 62 7.42 2.26 -12.54
N GLN A 63 6.59 1.35 -12.06
CA GLN A 63 5.55 1.64 -11.07
C GLN A 63 6.11 1.62 -9.64
N LYS A 64 5.80 2.66 -8.87
CA LYS A 64 5.95 2.68 -7.42
C LYS A 64 4.98 1.67 -6.79
N CYS A 65 5.49 0.74 -5.99
CA CYS A 65 4.67 -0.28 -5.32
C CYS A 65 4.92 -0.24 -3.81
N PHE A 66 3.85 -0.45 -3.03
CA PHE A 66 3.93 -0.61 -1.58
C PHE A 66 3.19 -1.88 -1.13
N ARG A 67 3.89 -2.82 -0.51
CA ARG A 67 3.34 -4.08 0.01
C ARG A 67 3.28 -4.08 1.53
N THR A 68 2.06 -4.13 2.05
CA THR A 68 1.80 -4.21 3.49
C THR A 68 1.96 -5.62 4.04
N SER A 69 1.81 -6.63 3.18
CA SER A 69 2.05 -8.04 3.50
C SER A 69 3.46 -8.30 3.98
N ASP A 70 4.43 -7.54 3.43
CA ASP A 70 5.86 -7.82 3.57
C ASP A 70 6.49 -7.05 4.74
N ILE A 71 5.70 -6.25 5.47
CA ILE A 71 6.19 -5.37 6.56
C ILE A 71 6.97 -6.16 7.62
N ASP A 72 6.58 -7.40 7.90
CA ASP A 72 7.16 -8.19 8.99
C ASP A 72 8.39 -9.01 8.55
N GLU A 73 8.44 -9.34 7.26
CA GLU A 73 9.50 -10.03 6.54
C GLU A 73 10.70 -9.11 6.29
N VAL A 74 10.45 -7.81 6.05
CA VAL A 74 11.50 -6.80 5.88
C VAL A 74 12.55 -6.90 6.98
N GLY A 75 13.81 -6.83 6.57
CA GLY A 75 14.98 -7.04 7.39
C GLY A 75 15.71 -8.36 7.09
N ASP A 76 15.15 -9.20 6.22
CA ASP A 76 15.89 -10.25 5.53
C ASP A 76 16.70 -9.67 4.35
N ASP A 77 17.16 -10.51 3.41
CA ASP A 77 18.04 -10.07 2.33
C ASP A 77 17.32 -9.39 1.15
N PHE A 78 16.00 -9.59 0.96
CA PHE A 78 15.31 -9.28 -0.31
C PHE A 78 13.91 -8.67 -0.20
N HIS A 79 13.24 -8.71 0.95
CA HIS A 79 11.91 -8.12 1.12
C HIS A 79 11.98 -6.62 1.39
N LEU A 80 11.04 -5.90 0.80
CA LEU A 80 10.89 -4.45 0.89
C LEU A 80 9.41 -4.11 1.08
N THR A 81 9.12 -3.07 1.88
CA THR A 81 7.76 -2.50 1.90
C THR A 81 7.50 -1.68 0.66
N PHE A 82 8.49 -0.90 0.22
CA PHE A 82 8.41 -0.07 -0.96
C PHE A 82 9.50 -0.44 -1.97
N PHE A 83 9.08 -0.66 -3.21
CA PHE A 83 9.98 -1.01 -4.31
C PHE A 83 9.43 -0.51 -5.65
N GLU A 84 10.28 -0.51 -6.65
CA GLU A 84 9.90 -0.14 -8.01
C GLU A 84 9.71 -1.39 -8.87
N MET A 85 8.55 -1.48 -9.52
CA MET A 85 8.21 -2.57 -10.42
C MET A 85 8.28 -2.09 -11.86
N LEU A 86 9.30 -2.53 -12.57
CA LEU A 86 9.40 -2.40 -14.02
C LEU A 86 8.42 -3.39 -14.67
N GLY A 87 7.64 -2.94 -15.64
CA GLY A 87 6.65 -3.80 -16.29
C GLY A 87 6.40 -3.40 -17.73
N ASN A 88 6.15 -4.41 -18.58
CA ASN A 88 5.68 -4.25 -19.95
C ASN A 88 4.36 -5.01 -20.12
N PHE A 89 3.41 -4.37 -20.78
CA PHE A 89 2.02 -4.80 -20.84
C PHE A 89 1.57 -4.86 -22.29
N SER A 90 0.85 -5.93 -22.62
CA SER A 90 0.24 -6.17 -23.92
C SER A 90 -1.25 -6.38 -23.76
N PHE A 91 -2.04 -5.58 -24.46
CA PHE A 91 -3.48 -5.72 -24.56
C PHE A 91 -3.81 -6.08 -26.02
N ARG A 92 -4.12 -7.35 -26.31
CA ARG A 92 -4.53 -7.82 -27.67
C ARG A 92 -3.46 -7.70 -28.76
N ASP A 93 -2.18 -7.68 -28.40
CA ASP A 93 -1.10 -7.55 -29.38
C ASP A 93 -0.23 -8.82 -29.34
N TYR A 94 0.90 -8.76 -28.65
CA TYR A 94 1.78 -9.91 -28.47
C TYR A 94 1.44 -10.73 -27.23
N PHE A 95 1.92 -11.98 -27.19
CA PHE A 95 1.68 -12.93 -26.10
C PHE A 95 2.98 -13.63 -25.66
N LYS A 96 2.94 -14.93 -25.33
CA LYS A 96 4.04 -15.70 -24.71
C LYS A 96 5.37 -15.62 -25.46
N GLU A 97 5.38 -15.91 -26.76
CA GLU A 97 6.62 -15.98 -27.55
C GLU A 97 7.39 -14.65 -27.53
N GLU A 98 6.79 -13.57 -28.02
CA GLU A 98 7.45 -12.25 -28.02
C GLU A 98 7.79 -11.73 -26.60
N ALA A 99 6.94 -12.03 -25.59
CA ALA A 99 7.20 -11.61 -24.21
C ALA A 99 8.45 -12.29 -23.64
N ILE A 100 8.56 -13.62 -23.83
CA ILE A 100 9.69 -14.41 -23.34
C ILE A 100 10.96 -14.08 -24.12
N GLU A 101 10.87 -13.93 -25.45
CA GLU A 101 12.01 -13.51 -26.29
C GLU A 101 12.54 -12.14 -25.89
N SER A 102 11.64 -11.17 -25.67
CA SER A 102 11.99 -9.83 -25.20
C SER A 102 12.66 -9.85 -23.83
N ALA A 103 12.13 -10.65 -22.90
CA ALA A 103 12.71 -10.78 -21.56
C ALA A 103 14.12 -11.42 -21.60
N HIS A 104 14.28 -12.48 -22.38
CA HIS A 104 15.56 -13.14 -22.57
C HIS A 104 16.59 -12.22 -23.24
N GLU A 105 16.21 -11.51 -24.30
CA GLU A 105 17.05 -10.54 -24.99
C GLU A 105 17.51 -9.44 -24.03
N LEU A 106 16.58 -8.82 -23.30
CA LEU A 106 16.92 -7.75 -22.38
C LEU A 106 17.89 -8.21 -21.27
N LEU A 107 17.63 -9.38 -20.66
CA LEU A 107 18.46 -9.88 -19.57
C LEU A 107 19.82 -10.37 -20.04
N VAL A 108 19.88 -11.17 -21.10
CA VAL A 108 21.11 -11.88 -21.51
C VAL A 108 21.95 -11.04 -22.46
N LYS A 109 21.34 -10.31 -23.40
CA LYS A 109 22.10 -9.52 -24.39
C LYS A 109 22.34 -8.10 -23.91
N ASP A 110 21.28 -7.39 -23.52
CA ASP A 110 21.38 -5.95 -23.24
C ASP A 110 21.96 -5.66 -21.84
N TYR A 111 21.54 -6.44 -20.84
CA TYR A 111 22.13 -6.38 -19.49
C TYR A 111 23.37 -7.28 -19.33
N GLU A 112 23.72 -8.06 -20.36
CA GLU A 112 24.87 -8.96 -20.40
C GLU A 112 24.92 -9.95 -19.21
N LEU A 113 23.76 -10.36 -18.70
CA LEU A 113 23.72 -11.33 -17.60
C LEU A 113 24.11 -12.72 -18.10
N PRO A 114 24.94 -13.48 -17.35
CA PRO A 114 25.36 -14.80 -17.78
C PRO A 114 24.16 -15.75 -17.91
N ALA A 115 23.87 -16.21 -19.13
CA ALA A 115 22.81 -17.19 -19.40
C ALA A 115 22.96 -18.48 -18.58
N VAL A 116 24.20 -18.81 -18.17
CA VAL A 116 24.48 -19.96 -17.31
C VAL A 116 23.86 -19.86 -15.91
N ASN A 117 23.54 -18.64 -15.45
CA ASN A 117 22.92 -18.38 -14.16
C ASN A 117 21.39 -18.22 -14.26
N LEU A 118 20.83 -18.26 -15.48
CA LEU A 118 19.39 -18.12 -15.72
C LEU A 118 18.66 -19.44 -15.43
N TRP A 119 17.63 -19.35 -14.60
CA TRP A 119 16.69 -20.42 -14.29
C TRP A 119 15.28 -19.89 -14.48
N VAL A 120 14.36 -20.74 -14.95
CA VAL A 120 12.98 -20.33 -15.21
C VAL A 120 12.01 -21.35 -14.63
N THR A 121 10.88 -20.84 -14.18
CA THR A 121 9.76 -21.63 -13.68
C THR A 121 8.56 -21.49 -14.61
N TYR A 122 7.65 -22.46 -14.60
CA TYR A 122 6.44 -22.42 -15.42
C TYR A 122 5.29 -23.15 -14.72
N PHE A 123 4.05 -22.83 -15.10
CA PHE A 123 2.89 -23.49 -14.54
C PHE A 123 2.79 -24.96 -14.98
N ARG A 124 2.89 -25.91 -14.02
CA ARG A 124 2.84 -27.35 -14.32
C ARG A 124 1.44 -27.89 -14.63
N GLY A 125 0.42 -27.04 -14.58
CA GLY A 125 -0.98 -27.45 -14.70
C GLY A 125 -1.58 -27.91 -13.37
N ASP A 126 -2.91 -27.99 -13.36
CA ASP A 126 -3.70 -28.65 -12.32
C ASP A 126 -4.97 -29.28 -12.92
N GLY A 127 -5.92 -29.69 -12.07
CA GLY A 127 -7.15 -30.34 -12.51
C GLY A 127 -8.08 -29.45 -13.35
N ASN A 128 -7.88 -28.12 -13.35
CA ASN A 128 -8.75 -27.15 -14.03
C ASN A 128 -8.05 -26.47 -15.21
N ILE A 129 -6.74 -26.25 -15.12
CA ILE A 129 -5.97 -25.49 -16.11
C ILE A 129 -4.78 -26.34 -16.58
N PRO A 130 -4.56 -26.47 -17.91
CA PRO A 130 -3.48 -27.29 -18.44
C PRO A 130 -2.08 -26.74 -18.09
N GLU A 131 -1.09 -27.61 -18.22
CA GLU A 131 0.32 -27.26 -18.14
C GLU A 131 0.73 -26.24 -19.21
N ASP A 132 1.51 -25.23 -18.83
CA ASP A 132 2.04 -24.21 -19.73
C ASP A 132 3.28 -24.68 -20.51
N LYS A 133 3.06 -25.70 -21.36
CA LYS A 133 4.10 -26.28 -22.22
C LYS A 133 4.65 -25.31 -23.26
N GLU A 134 3.85 -24.30 -23.63
CA GLU A 134 4.25 -23.27 -24.59
C GLU A 134 5.44 -22.47 -24.05
N SER A 135 5.32 -21.90 -22.84
CA SER A 135 6.40 -21.17 -22.19
C SER A 135 7.64 -22.04 -21.97
N GLN A 136 7.45 -23.31 -21.57
CA GLN A 136 8.55 -24.26 -21.39
C GLN A 136 9.37 -24.44 -22.68
N GLU A 137 8.72 -24.66 -23.81
CA GLU A 137 9.40 -24.90 -25.08
C GLU A 137 10.02 -23.63 -25.67
N ILE A 138 9.41 -22.45 -25.48
CA ILE A 138 10.00 -21.17 -25.89
C ILE A 138 11.33 -20.93 -25.15
N TRP A 139 11.36 -21.09 -23.82
CA TRP A 139 12.60 -20.97 -23.05
C TRP A 139 13.68 -21.95 -23.48
N HIS A 140 13.29 -23.19 -23.80
CA HIS A 140 14.23 -24.19 -24.27
C HIS A 140 14.83 -23.82 -25.63
N LYS A 141 14.02 -23.33 -26.57
CA LYS A 141 14.47 -22.82 -27.89
C LYS A 141 15.46 -21.66 -27.76
N LEU A 142 15.28 -20.80 -26.74
CA LEU A 142 16.18 -19.70 -26.43
C LEU A 142 17.51 -20.14 -25.78
N GLY A 143 17.69 -21.43 -25.55
CA GLY A 143 18.94 -22.02 -25.07
C GLY A 143 18.99 -22.27 -23.57
N VAL A 144 17.87 -22.13 -22.84
CA VAL A 144 17.81 -22.52 -21.43
C VAL A 144 17.79 -24.05 -21.33
N PRO A 145 18.75 -24.68 -20.62
CA PRO A 145 18.78 -26.14 -20.48
C PRO A 145 17.55 -26.66 -19.74
N ARG A 146 17.05 -27.86 -20.11
CA ARG A 146 15.81 -28.43 -19.52
C ARG A 146 15.92 -28.60 -18.00
N GLU A 147 17.10 -28.89 -17.48
CA GLU A 147 17.35 -28.98 -16.04
C GLU A 147 17.18 -27.65 -15.28
N ARG A 148 17.15 -26.52 -15.99
CA ARG A 148 16.92 -25.17 -15.45
C ARG A 148 15.51 -24.63 -15.72
N ILE A 149 14.64 -25.44 -16.33
CA ILE A 149 13.24 -25.12 -16.58
C ILE A 149 12.39 -26.02 -15.68
N SER A 150 11.76 -25.45 -14.64
CA SER A 150 11.08 -26.22 -13.59
C SER A 150 9.59 -25.89 -13.50
N GLY A 151 8.74 -26.92 -13.54
CA GLY A 151 7.29 -26.73 -13.38
C GLY A 151 6.86 -26.71 -11.91
N PHE A 152 6.09 -25.70 -11.49
CA PHE A 152 5.52 -25.60 -10.13
C PHE A 152 3.99 -25.45 -10.14
N SER A 153 3.40 -25.48 -8.94
CA SER A 153 1.95 -25.49 -8.73
C SER A 153 1.32 -24.11 -8.94
N ARG A 154 0.01 -24.02 -8.69
CA ARG A 154 -0.77 -22.79 -8.82
C ARG A 154 -0.29 -21.69 -7.89
N GLU A 155 0.13 -22.06 -6.68
CA GLU A 155 0.60 -21.13 -5.66
C GLU A 155 1.87 -20.38 -6.10
N ASP A 156 2.71 -21.05 -6.91
CA ASP A 156 3.99 -20.51 -7.37
C ASP A 156 3.87 -19.90 -8.78
N ASN A 157 3.15 -20.55 -9.71
CA ASN A 157 3.20 -20.19 -11.13
C ASN A 157 1.84 -19.91 -11.77
N PHE A 158 0.87 -19.43 -11.00
CA PHE A 158 -0.38 -18.91 -11.54
C PHE A 158 -0.76 -17.62 -10.82
N TRP A 159 -1.13 -16.59 -11.57
CA TRP A 159 -1.44 -15.28 -11.01
C TRP A 159 -2.88 -14.85 -11.27
N GLY A 160 -3.48 -14.25 -10.25
CA GLY A 160 -4.80 -13.61 -10.33
C GLY A 160 -5.99 -14.52 -10.00
N PRO A 161 -7.21 -13.94 -10.06
CA PRO A 161 -7.48 -12.54 -10.40
C PRO A 161 -7.13 -11.58 -9.25
N THR A 162 -6.86 -10.32 -9.58
CA THR A 162 -6.75 -9.25 -8.56
C THR A 162 -8.15 -8.89 -8.06
N GLY A 163 -8.61 -9.56 -7.01
CA GLY A 163 -9.94 -9.37 -6.40
C GLY A 163 -10.77 -10.65 -6.38
N GLU A 164 -12.10 -10.52 -6.29
CA GLU A 164 -13.02 -11.68 -6.29
C GLU A 164 -13.18 -12.32 -7.68
N GLU A 165 -12.97 -11.54 -8.73
CA GLU A 165 -13.08 -11.95 -10.13
C GLU A 165 -12.16 -11.10 -11.00
N GLY A 166 -11.81 -11.59 -12.20
CA GLY A 166 -11.01 -10.84 -13.15
C GLY A 166 -10.12 -11.68 -14.06
N PRO A 167 -9.28 -11.01 -14.87
CA PRO A 167 -8.25 -11.66 -15.67
C PRO A 167 -7.23 -12.39 -14.78
N CYS A 168 -6.81 -13.57 -15.21
CA CYS A 168 -5.79 -14.38 -14.57
C CYS A 168 -5.13 -15.33 -15.57
N GLY A 169 -4.05 -15.98 -15.15
CA GLY A 169 -3.44 -17.02 -15.97
C GLY A 169 -2.11 -17.55 -15.45
N PRO A 170 -1.52 -18.51 -16.19
CA PRO A 170 -0.22 -19.05 -15.86
C PRO A 170 0.86 -17.97 -15.95
N THR A 171 1.93 -18.17 -15.20
CA THR A 171 3.11 -17.33 -15.30
C THR A 171 4.37 -18.17 -15.49
N THR A 172 5.36 -17.57 -16.14
CA THR A 172 6.75 -18.00 -16.08
C THR A 172 7.57 -16.97 -15.30
N GLU A 173 8.36 -17.42 -14.33
CA GLU A 173 9.20 -16.54 -13.53
C GLU A 173 10.67 -16.80 -13.80
N ILE A 174 11.40 -15.70 -13.91
CA ILE A 174 12.82 -15.69 -14.23
C ILE A 174 13.61 -15.50 -12.95
N HIS A 175 14.51 -16.44 -12.70
CA HIS A 175 15.35 -16.52 -11.52
C HIS A 175 16.83 -16.48 -11.90
N PHE A 176 17.64 -15.85 -11.06
CA PHE A 176 19.10 -15.91 -11.16
C PHE A 176 19.71 -16.70 -10.01
N ASP A 177 20.66 -17.57 -10.34
CA ASP A 177 21.55 -18.21 -9.37
C ASP A 177 22.63 -17.22 -8.91
N ILE A 178 22.44 -16.65 -7.72
CA ILE A 178 23.30 -15.60 -7.18
C ILE A 178 24.44 -16.15 -6.31
N THR A 179 24.38 -17.42 -5.88
CA THR A 179 25.45 -18.02 -5.06
C THR A 179 26.31 -19.04 -5.81
N GLN A 180 25.78 -19.62 -6.89
CA GLN A 180 26.38 -20.71 -7.68
C GLN A 180 26.75 -21.96 -6.85
N LYS A 181 26.26 -22.04 -5.61
CA LYS A 181 26.59 -23.10 -4.65
C LYS A 181 25.31 -23.84 -4.29
N PRO A 182 25.07 -25.04 -4.86
CA PRO A 182 23.93 -25.86 -4.49
C PRO A 182 23.94 -26.18 -2.99
N CYS A 183 22.78 -26.13 -2.36
CA CYS A 183 22.63 -26.56 -0.98
C CYS A 183 22.70 -28.10 -0.86
N GLN A 184 22.56 -28.62 0.35
CA GLN A 184 22.63 -30.07 0.63
C GLN A 184 21.59 -30.90 -0.17
N LYS A 185 20.51 -30.26 -0.65
CA LYS A 185 19.48 -30.85 -1.51
C LYS A 185 20.01 -31.20 -2.93
N ARG A 186 21.18 -30.68 -3.33
CA ARG A 186 21.89 -30.96 -4.61
C ARG A 186 20.96 -30.93 -5.83
N LYS A 187 20.54 -32.10 -6.34
CA LYS A 187 19.69 -32.23 -7.54
C LYS A 187 18.30 -31.60 -7.39
N SER A 188 17.80 -31.44 -6.15
CA SER A 188 16.55 -30.72 -5.88
C SER A 188 16.76 -29.26 -5.46
N CYS A 189 18.00 -28.75 -5.50
CA CYS A 189 18.29 -27.32 -5.33
C CYS A 189 18.01 -26.58 -6.65
N ARG A 190 16.78 -26.10 -6.78
CA ARG A 190 16.21 -25.36 -7.92
C ARG A 190 15.41 -24.14 -7.39
N PRO A 191 14.81 -23.29 -8.25
CA PRO A 191 13.91 -22.22 -7.81
C PRO A 191 12.86 -22.70 -6.78
N ASN A 192 12.38 -21.80 -5.93
CA ASN A 192 11.53 -22.07 -4.76
C ASN A 192 12.20 -22.90 -3.64
N CYS A 193 13.53 -23.07 -3.70
CA CYS A 193 14.30 -23.57 -2.56
C CYS A 193 14.62 -22.44 -1.58
N ASP A 194 14.26 -22.65 -0.32
CA ASP A 194 14.60 -21.86 0.89
C ASP A 194 16.09 -21.62 1.18
N CYS A 195 17.00 -22.00 0.28
CA CYS A 195 18.45 -21.93 0.52
C CYS A 195 19.10 -20.58 0.16
N GLY A 196 18.31 -19.61 -0.33
CA GLY A 196 18.81 -18.28 -0.71
C GLY A 196 19.66 -18.25 -2.00
N ARG A 197 19.72 -19.35 -2.75
CA ARG A 197 20.50 -19.45 -4.00
C ARG A 197 19.87 -18.73 -5.19
N PHE A 198 18.54 -18.79 -5.29
CA PHE A 198 17.81 -18.32 -6.46
C PHE A 198 17.04 -17.05 -6.10
N LEU A 199 17.28 -15.97 -6.85
CA LEU A 199 16.56 -14.72 -6.72
C LEU A 199 15.65 -14.55 -7.93
N GLU A 200 14.34 -14.55 -7.70
CA GLU A 200 13.34 -14.18 -8.69
C GLU A 200 13.48 -12.68 -9.03
N VAL A 201 13.71 -12.37 -10.30
CA VAL A 201 13.89 -10.99 -10.77
C VAL A 201 12.69 -10.50 -11.58
N TRP A 202 12.02 -11.36 -12.35
CA TRP A 202 10.97 -10.98 -13.28
C TRP A 202 9.90 -12.06 -13.41
N ASN A 203 8.65 -11.68 -13.25
CA ASN A 203 7.47 -12.52 -13.43
C ASN A 203 6.71 -12.10 -14.72
N LEU A 204 6.40 -13.06 -15.60
CA LEU A 204 5.66 -12.86 -16.84
C LEU A 204 4.31 -13.59 -16.76
N VAL A 205 3.26 -12.86 -16.43
CA VAL A 205 1.88 -13.35 -16.30
C VAL A 205 1.17 -13.28 -17.64
N PHE A 206 0.53 -14.39 -18.02
CA PHE A 206 -0.20 -14.53 -19.26
C PHE A 206 -1.69 -14.55 -19.00
N ASN A 207 -2.34 -13.39 -19.07
CA ASN A 207 -3.78 -13.26 -18.89
C ASN A 207 -4.52 -13.95 -20.04
N GLU A 208 -4.97 -15.19 -19.83
CA GLU A 208 -5.69 -16.00 -20.82
C GLU A 208 -6.99 -16.62 -20.29
N TYR A 209 -7.27 -16.43 -19.00
CA TYR A 209 -8.50 -16.84 -18.34
C TYR A 209 -9.16 -15.67 -17.60
N TYR A 210 -10.48 -15.73 -17.47
CA TYR A 210 -11.26 -14.94 -16.53
C TYR A 210 -11.76 -15.87 -15.44
N GLN A 211 -11.43 -15.58 -14.20
CA GLN A 211 -12.00 -16.26 -13.05
C GLN A 211 -13.20 -15.45 -12.54
N ASP A 212 -14.37 -16.11 -12.43
CA ASP A 212 -15.55 -15.51 -11.82
C ASP A 212 -15.57 -15.64 -10.29
N ARG A 213 -16.59 -15.08 -9.65
CA ARG A 213 -16.76 -15.14 -8.18
C ARG A 213 -17.02 -16.55 -7.63
N GLU A 214 -17.43 -17.48 -8.47
CA GLU A 214 -17.59 -18.90 -8.13
C GLU A 214 -16.29 -19.70 -8.33
N LYS A 215 -15.18 -19.02 -8.64
CA LYS A 215 -13.87 -19.60 -8.98
C LYS A 215 -13.90 -20.49 -10.22
N LYS A 216 -14.87 -20.28 -11.13
CA LYS A 216 -14.87 -20.93 -12.44
C LYS A 216 -14.03 -20.12 -13.41
N PHE A 217 -13.34 -20.83 -14.30
CA PHE A 217 -12.46 -20.25 -15.29
C PHE A 217 -13.11 -20.30 -16.67
N THR A 218 -13.06 -19.19 -17.38
CA THR A 218 -13.45 -19.10 -18.79
C THR A 218 -12.28 -18.53 -19.58
N SER A 219 -12.08 -18.98 -20.82
CA SER A 219 -10.99 -18.44 -21.65
C SER A 219 -11.31 -17.00 -22.06
N LEU A 220 -10.33 -16.11 -21.94
CA LEU A 220 -10.46 -14.74 -22.44
C LEU A 220 -10.41 -14.75 -23.97
N LYS A 221 -11.33 -14.00 -24.59
CA LYS A 221 -11.26 -13.70 -26.04
C LYS A 221 -9.99 -12.93 -26.38
N THR A 222 -9.60 -12.06 -25.46
CA THR A 222 -8.46 -11.18 -25.52
C THR A 222 -7.38 -11.70 -24.57
N LYS A 223 -6.31 -12.27 -25.11
CA LYS A 223 -5.14 -12.60 -24.31
C LYS A 223 -4.28 -11.35 -24.08
N GLY A 224 -3.57 -11.31 -22.96
CA GLY A 224 -2.69 -10.20 -22.62
C GLY A 224 -1.46 -10.64 -21.84
N VAL A 225 -0.46 -9.78 -21.83
CA VAL A 225 0.79 -9.98 -21.08
C VAL A 225 0.86 -8.93 -20.00
N ASP A 226 1.07 -9.37 -18.77
CA ASP A 226 1.37 -8.54 -17.61
C ASP A 226 2.72 -8.98 -17.07
N THR A 227 3.68 -8.06 -16.94
CA THR A 227 4.96 -8.40 -16.34
C THR A 227 5.31 -7.51 -15.15
N GLY A 228 6.02 -8.09 -14.19
CA GLY A 228 6.54 -7.40 -13.02
C GLY A 228 7.98 -7.81 -12.74
N MET A 229 8.90 -6.86 -12.90
CA MET A 229 10.33 -7.00 -12.61
C MET A 229 10.71 -6.07 -11.46
N GLY A 230 11.20 -6.64 -10.36
CA GLY A 230 11.64 -5.83 -9.21
C GLY A 230 12.97 -5.14 -9.52
N LEU A 231 12.99 -3.81 -9.63
CA LEU A 231 14.20 -3.04 -9.93
C LEU A 231 15.31 -3.33 -8.92
N GLU A 232 14.98 -3.33 -7.64
CA GLU A 232 15.93 -3.57 -6.55
C GLU A 232 16.53 -4.97 -6.62
N ARG A 233 15.73 -6.00 -6.95
CA ARG A 233 16.21 -7.37 -7.10
C ARG A 233 17.09 -7.54 -8.34
N LEU A 234 16.71 -6.93 -9.46
CA LEU A 234 17.57 -6.93 -10.66
C LEU A 234 18.90 -6.21 -10.38
N ALA A 235 18.87 -5.09 -9.63
CA ALA A 235 20.07 -4.37 -9.22
C ALA A 235 21.00 -5.24 -8.36
N VAL A 236 20.49 -6.11 -7.49
CA VAL A 236 21.31 -7.09 -6.76
C VAL A 236 22.14 -7.94 -7.72
N VAL A 237 21.50 -8.50 -8.76
CA VAL A 237 22.18 -9.34 -9.76
C VAL A 237 23.21 -8.52 -10.55
N LEU A 238 22.82 -7.36 -11.06
CA LEU A 238 23.68 -6.50 -11.90
C LEU A 238 24.81 -5.80 -11.15
N GLN A 239 24.71 -5.66 -9.83
CA GLN A 239 25.74 -5.11 -8.97
C GLN A 239 26.52 -6.20 -8.21
N LYS A 240 26.17 -7.48 -8.43
CA LYS A 240 26.78 -8.66 -7.79
C LYS A 240 26.78 -8.56 -6.26
N LYS A 241 25.64 -8.15 -5.70
CA LYS A 241 25.42 -8.00 -4.25
C LYS A 241 24.73 -9.23 -3.67
N SER A 242 24.77 -9.38 -2.35
CA SER A 242 24.06 -10.45 -1.64
C SER A 242 22.65 -10.08 -1.18
N SER A 243 22.35 -8.77 -1.15
CA SER A 243 21.09 -8.27 -0.59
C SER A 243 20.69 -6.96 -1.27
N VAL A 244 19.38 -6.68 -1.32
CA VAL A 244 18.84 -5.39 -1.79
C VAL A 244 19.38 -4.21 -0.97
N PHE A 245 19.80 -4.43 0.28
CA PHE A 245 20.31 -3.37 1.15
C PHE A 245 21.76 -2.96 0.85
N GLU A 246 22.43 -3.65 -0.06
CA GLU A 246 23.81 -3.37 -0.48
C GLU A 246 23.89 -2.69 -1.85
N ILE A 247 22.76 -2.48 -2.53
CA ILE A 247 22.71 -1.81 -3.82
C ILE A 247 22.79 -0.28 -3.64
N ASN A 248 23.12 0.43 -4.71
CA ASN A 248 23.25 1.89 -4.73
C ASN A 248 22.01 2.67 -4.20
N LEU A 249 20.82 2.08 -4.20
CA LEU A 249 19.59 2.70 -3.67
C LEU A 249 19.47 2.64 -2.14
N PHE A 250 20.16 1.71 -1.48
CA PHE A 250 20.09 1.50 -0.03
C PHE A 250 21.41 1.77 0.68
N GLU A 251 22.55 1.52 0.02
CA GLU A 251 23.88 1.73 0.58
C GLU A 251 24.05 3.13 1.20
N PRO A 252 23.61 4.25 0.56
CA PRO A 252 23.76 5.58 1.17
C PRO A 252 22.91 5.77 2.42
N ILE A 253 21.76 5.08 2.53
CA ILE A 253 20.89 5.13 3.70
C ILE A 253 21.49 4.30 4.84
N ILE A 254 22.01 3.10 4.53
CA ILE A 254 22.71 2.25 5.51
C ILE A 254 23.94 2.96 6.09
N ARG A 255 24.73 3.63 5.23
CA ARG A 255 25.88 4.44 5.67
C ARG A 255 25.47 5.59 6.58
N GLU A 256 24.40 6.32 6.23
CA GLU A 256 23.88 7.40 7.08
C GLU A 256 23.44 6.88 8.46
N ILE A 257 22.85 5.69 8.53
CA ILE A 257 22.55 5.06 9.83
C ILE A 257 23.85 4.76 10.58
N GLU A 258 24.83 4.13 9.92
CA GLU A 258 26.10 3.71 10.53
C GLU A 258 26.94 4.88 11.05
N GLU A 259 26.94 6.02 10.38
CA GLU A 259 27.62 7.24 10.82
C GLU A 259 27.00 7.86 12.09
N ASN A 260 25.75 7.50 12.40
CA ASN A 260 24.99 8.04 13.53
C ASN A 260 24.82 7.04 14.69
N THR A 261 25.54 5.91 14.69
CA THR A 261 25.54 4.95 15.81
C THR A 261 26.91 4.33 16.04
N SER A 262 27.13 3.81 17.26
CA SER A 262 28.29 3.00 17.61
C SER A 262 28.12 1.50 17.31
N LYS A 263 26.91 1.04 16.96
CA LYS A 263 26.65 -0.35 16.57
C LYS A 263 26.99 -0.52 15.09
N SER A 264 27.74 -1.54 14.70
CA SER A 264 28.07 -1.74 13.27
C SER A 264 26.93 -2.43 12.52
N TYR A 265 26.84 -2.24 11.20
CA TYR A 265 25.82 -2.92 10.37
C TYR A 265 25.84 -4.45 10.59
N ASN A 266 27.02 -5.06 10.61
CA ASN A 266 27.19 -6.50 10.81
C ASN A 266 26.72 -7.00 12.19
N SER A 267 26.69 -6.13 13.20
CA SER A 267 26.22 -6.50 14.54
C SER A 267 24.69 -6.57 14.63
N ASN A 268 23.95 -5.86 13.75
CA ASN A 268 22.50 -5.81 13.81
C ASN A 268 21.87 -5.50 12.43
N GLN A 269 22.18 -6.32 11.42
CA GLN A 269 21.75 -6.12 10.03
C GLN A 269 20.23 -5.93 9.92
N ARG A 270 19.46 -6.77 10.63
CA ARG A 270 17.99 -6.71 10.60
C ARG A 270 17.44 -5.33 10.98
N ALA A 271 17.96 -4.72 12.06
CA ALA A 271 17.50 -3.40 12.50
C ALA A 271 17.82 -2.32 11.47
N TYR A 272 19.04 -2.31 10.93
CA TYR A 272 19.45 -1.37 9.88
C TYR A 272 18.56 -1.45 8.64
N ARG A 273 18.33 -2.68 8.17
CA ARG A 273 17.52 -2.96 6.99
C ARG A 273 16.07 -2.51 7.16
N ILE A 274 15.47 -2.79 8.33
CA ILE A 274 14.13 -2.29 8.67
C ILE A 274 14.09 -0.77 8.67
N VAL A 275 15.06 -0.11 9.30
CA VAL A 275 15.10 1.35 9.34
C VAL A 275 15.21 1.94 7.94
N ALA A 276 16.11 1.40 7.11
CA ALA A 276 16.37 1.88 5.76
C ALA A 276 15.19 1.67 4.79
N ASP A 277 14.53 0.51 4.82
CA ASP A 277 13.34 0.25 4.00
C ASP A 277 12.15 1.09 4.45
N HIS A 278 11.86 1.11 5.75
CA HIS A 278 10.64 1.75 6.22
C HIS A 278 10.70 3.28 6.12
N ILE A 279 11.87 3.90 6.29
CA ILE A 279 12.00 5.35 6.03
C ILE A 279 11.81 5.67 4.55
N LYS A 280 12.31 4.82 3.65
CA LYS A 280 12.07 4.93 2.20
C LYS A 280 10.57 4.87 1.92
N GLY A 281 9.88 3.82 2.38
CA GLY A 281 8.43 3.69 2.21
C GLY A 281 7.63 4.84 2.83
N ALA A 282 8.03 5.33 4.01
CA ALA A 282 7.37 6.45 4.68
C ALA A 282 7.51 7.77 3.91
N VAL A 283 8.67 8.05 3.31
CA VAL A 283 8.88 9.23 2.47
C VAL A 283 7.96 9.20 1.25
N PHE A 284 7.86 8.05 0.58
CA PHE A 284 6.98 7.90 -0.58
C PHE A 284 5.50 8.05 -0.21
N LEU A 285 5.02 7.41 0.87
CA LEU A 285 3.64 7.59 1.33
C LEU A 285 3.35 9.04 1.73
N SER A 286 4.27 9.69 2.46
CA SER A 286 4.11 11.09 2.86
C SER A 286 4.11 12.04 1.65
N SER A 287 4.86 11.72 0.59
CA SER A 287 4.89 12.50 -0.65
C SER A 287 3.54 12.48 -1.40
N GLU A 288 2.72 11.47 -1.16
CA GLU A 288 1.35 11.32 -1.71
C GLU A 288 0.29 11.95 -0.79
N GLY A 289 0.72 12.73 0.23
CA GLY A 289 -0.17 13.43 1.16
C GLY A 289 -0.73 12.56 2.29
N VAL A 290 -0.21 11.34 2.49
CA VAL A 290 -0.64 10.47 3.59
C VAL A 290 -0.15 11.02 4.93
N ILE A 291 -1.05 11.08 5.92
CA ILE A 291 -0.74 11.56 7.28
C ILE A 291 -0.94 10.39 8.28
N PRO A 292 -0.04 10.20 9.26
CA PRO A 292 -0.16 9.17 10.29
C PRO A 292 -1.52 9.22 11.03
N SER A 293 -2.27 8.12 10.97
CA SER A 293 -3.61 7.99 11.56
C SER A 293 -3.84 6.60 12.18
N ASN A 294 -5.06 6.33 12.64
CA ASN A 294 -5.47 5.01 13.15
C ASN A 294 -6.21 4.16 12.10
N ILE A 295 -6.34 4.63 10.85
CA ILE A 295 -7.11 3.96 9.80
C ILE A 295 -6.37 3.97 8.45
N GLU A 296 -6.68 2.97 7.62
CA GLU A 296 -6.35 2.95 6.18
C GLU A 296 -4.85 3.24 5.91
N GLU A 297 -4.51 4.07 4.92
CA GLU A 297 -3.13 4.37 4.55
C GLU A 297 -2.39 5.12 5.67
N GLY A 298 -3.09 5.97 6.41
CA GLY A 298 -2.53 6.67 7.56
C GLY A 298 -2.11 5.72 8.69
N TYR A 299 -2.82 4.61 8.89
CA TYR A 299 -2.40 3.54 9.82
C TYR A 299 -1.13 2.86 9.32
N ILE A 300 -1.02 2.59 8.01
CA ILE A 300 0.16 1.97 7.42
C ILE A 300 1.38 2.88 7.60
N LEU A 301 1.28 4.17 7.24
CA LEU A 301 2.35 5.15 7.41
C LEU A 301 2.78 5.25 8.88
N ARG A 302 1.81 5.35 9.80
CA ARG A 302 2.10 5.33 11.24
C ARG A 302 2.84 4.04 11.64
N ARG A 303 2.39 2.87 11.17
CA ARG A 303 2.97 1.58 11.53
C ARG A 303 4.43 1.50 11.10
N VAL A 304 4.76 1.90 9.87
CA VAL A 304 6.14 1.87 9.36
C VAL A 304 7.03 2.90 10.06
N LEU A 305 6.54 4.14 10.29
CA LEU A 305 7.30 5.16 11.03
C LEU A 305 7.61 4.71 12.46
N ARG A 306 6.61 4.21 13.19
CA ARG A 306 6.82 3.71 14.56
C ARG A 306 7.74 2.51 14.60
N LYS A 307 7.67 1.60 13.62
CA LYS A 307 8.64 0.48 13.52
C LYS A 307 10.05 1.02 13.26
N THR A 308 10.21 2.02 12.40
CA THR A 308 11.49 2.72 12.16
C THR A 308 12.05 3.33 13.44
N ILE A 309 11.25 4.10 14.19
CA ILE A 309 11.68 4.75 15.45
C ILE A 309 12.12 3.73 16.48
N ARG A 310 11.35 2.65 16.66
CA ARG A 310 11.67 1.54 17.58
C ARG A 310 13.02 0.91 17.29
N PHE A 311 13.28 0.54 16.03
CA PHE A 311 14.55 -0.03 15.63
C PHE A 311 15.68 1.00 15.65
N GLY A 312 15.38 2.30 15.43
CA GLY A 312 16.33 3.38 15.64
C GLY A 312 16.80 3.51 17.10
N LYS A 313 15.88 3.38 18.07
CA LYS A 313 16.24 3.32 19.50
C LYS A 313 17.07 2.07 19.83
N LEU A 314 16.73 0.91 19.26
CA LEU A 314 17.56 -0.30 19.38
C LEU A 314 18.97 -0.08 18.84
N LEU A 315 19.11 0.76 17.80
CA LEU A 315 20.40 1.14 17.24
C LEU A 315 21.06 2.31 17.98
N ASN A 316 20.50 2.85 19.06
CA ASN A 316 21.01 4.05 19.74
C ASN A 316 21.20 5.26 18.81
N LEU A 317 20.32 5.42 17.82
CA LEU A 317 20.35 6.60 16.94
C LEU A 317 19.95 7.86 17.72
N PRO A 318 20.51 9.04 17.34
CA PRO A 318 20.20 10.30 18.00
C PRO A 318 18.73 10.71 17.82
N GLU A 319 18.29 11.69 18.60
CA GLU A 319 16.98 12.31 18.39
C GLU A 319 16.88 12.93 16.99
N ASN A 320 15.70 12.89 16.38
CA ASN A 320 15.40 13.43 15.05
C ASN A 320 16.18 12.77 13.90
N PHE A 321 16.69 11.55 14.08
CA PHE A 321 17.46 10.84 13.06
C PHE A 321 16.66 10.58 11.78
N LEU A 322 15.32 10.48 11.88
CA LEU A 322 14.46 10.25 10.71
C LEU A 322 14.56 11.38 9.69
N ILE A 323 14.82 12.62 10.13
CA ILE A 323 14.93 13.76 9.22
C ILE A 323 16.17 13.64 8.34
N SER A 324 17.30 13.20 8.88
CA SER A 324 18.51 12.97 8.08
C SER A 324 18.28 11.87 7.05
N LEU A 325 17.71 10.75 7.50
CA LEU A 325 17.39 9.62 6.62
C LEU A 325 16.37 9.98 5.53
N ALA A 326 15.31 10.72 5.88
CA ALA A 326 14.31 11.18 4.92
C ALA A 326 14.95 12.08 3.85
N LYS A 327 15.80 13.03 4.24
CA LYS A 327 16.57 13.85 3.27
C LYS A 327 17.44 13.00 2.35
N LYS A 328 18.07 11.94 2.87
CA LYS A 328 18.85 11.01 2.05
C LYS A 328 17.98 10.34 1.00
N VAL A 329 16.81 9.81 1.38
CA VAL A 329 15.85 9.20 0.45
C VAL A 329 15.41 10.22 -0.61
N ILE A 330 15.06 11.44 -0.21
CA ILE A 330 14.65 12.51 -1.13
C ILE A 330 15.77 12.83 -2.13
N SER A 331 17.04 12.82 -1.71
CA SER A 331 18.17 13.03 -2.62
C SER A 331 18.34 11.90 -3.64
N ILE A 332 18.13 10.64 -3.24
CA ILE A 332 18.28 9.46 -4.09
C ILE A 332 17.18 9.43 -5.17
N TYR A 333 15.94 9.73 -4.78
CA TYR A 333 14.77 9.54 -5.64
C TYR A 333 14.27 10.82 -6.31
N GLY A 334 14.67 11.99 -5.83
CA GLY A 334 14.07 13.25 -6.22
C GLY A 334 14.21 13.64 -7.69
N ASP A 335 15.24 13.13 -8.39
CA ASP A 335 15.38 13.32 -9.84
C ASP A 335 14.45 12.39 -10.64
N THR A 336 14.21 11.19 -10.13
CA THR A 336 13.30 10.21 -10.76
C THR A 336 11.83 10.56 -10.48
N TYR A 337 11.54 11.07 -9.28
CA TYR A 337 10.22 11.42 -8.82
C TYR A 337 10.19 12.86 -8.30
N PRO A 338 10.01 13.87 -9.18
CA PRO A 338 10.02 15.29 -8.81
C PRO A 338 9.00 15.65 -7.73
N GLY A 339 7.87 14.92 -7.65
CA GLY A 339 6.86 15.07 -6.61
C GLY A 339 7.41 14.94 -5.19
N ILE A 340 8.47 14.15 -4.99
CA ILE A 340 9.13 14.01 -3.68
C ILE A 340 9.91 15.28 -3.32
N LYS A 341 10.57 15.90 -4.32
CA LYS A 341 11.29 17.17 -4.11
C LYS A 341 10.32 18.31 -3.81
N SER A 342 9.21 18.41 -4.55
CA SER A 342 8.21 19.45 -4.33
C SER A 342 7.54 19.34 -2.96
N SER A 343 7.31 18.11 -2.47
CA SER A 343 6.66 17.85 -1.18
C SER A 343 7.64 17.72 -0.01
N GLN A 344 8.93 18.06 -0.19
CA GLN A 344 9.97 17.85 0.82
C GLN A 344 9.61 18.46 2.19
N ALA A 345 9.11 19.69 2.24
CA ALA A 345 8.78 20.36 3.51
C ALA A 345 7.68 19.61 4.27
N ASP A 346 6.63 19.19 3.57
CA ASP A 346 5.51 18.45 4.13
C ASP A 346 5.95 17.05 4.61
N ILE A 347 6.74 16.34 3.80
CA ILE A 347 7.31 15.03 4.15
C ILE A 347 8.08 15.13 5.47
N LEU A 348 9.01 16.09 5.57
CA LEU A 348 9.83 16.24 6.77
C LEU A 348 8.99 16.61 8.00
N THR A 349 7.98 17.46 7.83
CA THR A 349 7.06 17.86 8.92
C THR A 349 6.21 16.68 9.40
N ILE A 350 5.66 15.87 8.48
CA ILE A 350 4.88 14.68 8.81
C ILE A 350 5.72 13.68 9.61
N ILE A 351 6.94 13.40 9.15
CA ILE A 351 7.86 12.46 9.78
C ILE A 351 8.27 12.95 11.17
N GLN A 352 8.70 14.22 11.28
CA GLN A 352 9.12 14.82 12.55
C GLN A 352 7.99 14.75 13.59
N ASN A 353 6.77 15.14 13.22
CA ASN A 353 5.64 15.18 14.14
C ASN A 353 5.30 13.79 14.70
N GLU A 354 5.39 12.73 13.91
CA GLU A 354 5.14 11.37 14.41
C GLU A 354 6.32 10.85 15.24
N GLU A 355 7.57 11.23 14.92
CA GLU A 355 8.76 10.92 15.74
C GLU A 355 8.61 11.50 17.15
N GLU A 356 8.41 12.82 17.26
CA GLU A 356 8.26 13.50 18.55
C GLU A 356 7.09 12.94 19.37
N LYS A 357 5.97 12.64 18.71
CA LYS A 357 4.78 12.09 19.36
C LYS A 357 5.01 10.67 19.88
N PHE A 358 5.71 9.84 19.11
CA PHE A 358 5.93 8.46 19.48
C PHE A 358 7.09 8.33 20.47
N ASP A 359 8.10 9.19 20.44
CA ASP A 359 9.15 9.25 21.46
C ASP A 359 8.58 9.53 22.85
N ARG A 360 7.62 10.46 22.99
CA ARG A 360 6.87 10.66 24.25
C ARG A 360 6.10 9.42 24.70
N THR A 361 5.71 8.55 23.77
CA THR A 361 5.04 7.27 24.09
C THR A 361 6.06 6.26 24.59
N LEU A 362 7.23 6.18 23.96
CA LEU A 362 8.33 5.32 24.37
C LEU A 362 8.89 5.71 25.74
N GLU A 363 9.04 7.00 26.03
CA GLU A 363 9.45 7.48 27.36
C GLU A 363 8.52 7.00 28.48
N LYS A 364 7.20 6.96 28.20
CA LYS A 364 6.22 6.40 29.15
C LYS A 364 6.40 4.88 29.28
N GLY A 365 6.64 4.18 28.17
CA GLY A 365 6.95 2.75 28.20
C GLY A 365 8.22 2.42 28.99
N LEU A 366 9.27 3.27 28.92
CA LEU A 366 10.50 3.12 29.71
C LEU A 366 10.17 3.16 31.20
N LYS A 367 9.37 4.14 31.63
CA LYS A 367 8.94 4.27 33.03
C LYS A 367 8.13 3.06 33.51
N GLU A 368 7.27 2.50 32.65
CA GLU A 368 6.51 1.28 32.98
C GLU A 368 7.40 0.03 33.00
N PHE A 369 8.42 -0.03 32.13
CA PHE A 369 9.43 -1.09 32.16
C PHE A 369 10.26 -1.05 33.45
N ASP A 370 10.67 0.12 33.92
CA ASP A 370 11.41 0.27 35.18
C ASP A 370 10.58 -0.23 36.38
N LYS A 371 9.28 0.13 36.44
CA LYS A 371 8.35 -0.41 37.46
C LYS A 371 8.20 -1.93 37.38
N LEU A 372 8.21 -2.49 36.17
CA LEU A 372 8.14 -3.93 35.94
C LEU A 372 9.40 -4.63 36.47
N ILE A 373 10.58 -4.04 36.28
CA ILE A 373 11.84 -4.52 36.86
C ILE A 373 11.75 -4.53 38.38
N GLU A 374 11.39 -3.40 38.99
CA GLU A 374 11.27 -3.28 40.45
C GLU A 374 10.34 -4.37 41.01
N THR A 375 9.16 -4.53 40.42
CA THR A 375 8.19 -5.55 40.85
C THR A 375 8.72 -6.98 40.68
N THR A 376 9.47 -7.25 39.61
CA THR A 376 10.03 -8.58 39.31
C THR A 376 11.16 -8.92 40.29
N GLN A 377 12.03 -7.95 40.58
CA GLN A 377 13.11 -8.08 41.55
C GLN A 377 12.58 -8.21 43.00
N ILE A 378 11.55 -7.44 43.37
CA ILE A 378 10.88 -7.56 44.68
C ILE A 378 10.29 -8.96 44.88
N LYS A 379 9.78 -9.59 43.81
CA LYS A 379 9.27 -10.97 43.84
C LYS A 379 10.37 -12.03 43.74
N ASN A 380 11.64 -11.63 43.81
CA ASN A 380 12.84 -12.48 43.68
C ASN A 380 12.85 -13.33 42.39
N LYS A 381 12.20 -12.83 41.33
CA LYS A 381 12.16 -13.47 40.02
C LYS A 381 13.28 -12.92 39.14
N LYS A 382 13.87 -13.78 38.30
CA LYS A 382 14.88 -13.39 37.29
C LYS A 382 14.31 -13.30 35.87
N ILE A 383 13.01 -13.55 35.71
CA ILE A 383 12.34 -13.67 34.42
C ILE A 383 11.16 -12.71 34.39
N ILE A 384 11.17 -11.81 33.40
CA ILE A 384 10.06 -10.94 33.05
C ILE A 384 9.05 -11.80 32.26
N PRO A 385 7.77 -11.86 32.69
CA PRO A 385 6.74 -12.61 31.96
C PRO A 385 6.56 -12.10 30.53
N GLY A 386 6.45 -13.01 29.58
CA GLY A 386 6.30 -12.68 28.16
C GLY A 386 5.04 -11.86 27.87
N GLU A 387 3.94 -12.11 28.58
CA GLU A 387 2.72 -11.30 28.52
C GLU A 387 2.95 -9.83 28.91
N LYS A 388 3.86 -9.55 29.85
CA LYS A 388 4.19 -8.18 30.26
C LYS A 388 5.10 -7.49 29.26
N ALA A 389 6.04 -8.24 28.67
CA ALA A 389 6.82 -7.74 27.53
C ALA A 389 5.91 -7.48 26.31
N PHE A 390 4.91 -8.34 26.07
CA PHE A 390 3.93 -8.14 25.02
C PHE A 390 3.03 -6.93 25.30
N TRP A 391 2.62 -6.70 26.54
CA TRP A 391 1.91 -5.48 26.93
C TRP A 391 2.72 -4.21 26.67
N LEU A 392 4.04 -4.22 26.96
CA LEU A 392 4.94 -3.12 26.61
C LEU A 392 5.02 -2.90 25.09
N PHE A 393 5.09 -3.98 24.32
CA PHE A 393 5.06 -3.96 22.86
C PHE A 393 3.76 -3.38 22.30
N GLU A 394 2.61 -3.90 22.73
CA GLU A 394 1.29 -3.53 22.22
C GLU A 394 0.92 -2.09 22.63
N THR A 395 1.18 -1.72 23.89
CA THR A 395 0.69 -0.46 24.46
C THR A 395 1.62 0.72 24.16
N TYR A 396 2.93 0.50 24.32
CA TYR A 396 3.94 1.57 24.22
C TYR A 396 4.84 1.43 23.00
N GLY A 397 4.74 0.32 22.27
CA GLY A 397 5.60 0.07 21.13
C GLY A 397 7.02 -0.32 21.54
N PHE A 398 7.22 -1.07 22.60
CA PHE A 398 8.56 -1.60 22.93
C PHE A 398 8.85 -2.90 22.19
N PRO A 399 9.81 -2.94 21.25
CA PRO A 399 10.23 -4.22 20.65
C PRO A 399 10.65 -5.22 21.73
N LEU A 400 10.47 -6.51 21.43
CA LEU A 400 10.96 -7.57 22.30
C LEU A 400 12.47 -7.44 22.48
N GLU A 401 13.20 -7.19 21.38
CA GLU A 401 14.65 -7.06 21.35
C GLU A 401 15.14 -5.93 22.26
N LEU A 402 14.44 -4.79 22.25
CA LEU A 402 14.76 -3.67 23.14
C LEU A 402 14.48 -4.04 24.60
N THR A 403 13.35 -4.70 24.87
CA THR A 403 13.00 -5.17 26.22
C THR A 403 14.04 -6.16 26.74
N GLU A 404 14.54 -7.05 25.89
CA GLU A 404 15.59 -8.02 26.22
C GLU A 404 16.95 -7.35 26.47
N GLU A 405 17.34 -6.38 25.64
CA GLU A 405 18.59 -5.63 25.81
C GLU A 405 18.59 -4.88 27.15
N LEU A 406 17.50 -4.17 27.46
CA LEU A 406 17.34 -3.46 28.73
C LEU A 406 17.27 -4.43 29.93
N ALA A 407 16.57 -5.56 29.81
CA ALA A 407 16.48 -6.57 30.86
C ALA A 407 17.85 -7.20 31.15
N LYS A 408 18.63 -7.50 30.10
CA LYS A 408 19.98 -8.05 30.21
C LYS A 408 20.91 -7.10 30.98
N GLY A 409 20.82 -5.79 30.74
CA GLY A 409 21.56 -4.77 31.50
C GLY A 409 21.24 -4.76 33.00
N LYS A 410 20.11 -5.35 33.42
CA LYS A 410 19.68 -5.51 34.82
C LYS A 410 19.78 -6.95 35.32
N ASN A 411 20.49 -7.84 34.60
CA ASN A 411 20.62 -9.27 34.90
C ASN A 411 19.28 -10.04 34.94
N LEU A 412 18.29 -9.60 34.15
CA LEU A 412 17.00 -10.28 33.97
C LEU A 412 16.91 -10.90 32.57
N LYS A 413 16.04 -11.90 32.43
CA LYS A 413 15.66 -12.49 31.13
C LYS A 413 14.20 -12.21 30.84
N VAL A 414 13.81 -12.23 29.57
CA VAL A 414 12.40 -12.16 29.15
C VAL A 414 11.94 -13.56 28.74
N ASP A 415 10.74 -13.94 29.12
CA ASP A 415 10.12 -15.18 28.62
C ASP A 415 9.65 -14.99 27.17
N GLN A 416 10.53 -15.32 26.22
CA GLN A 416 10.24 -15.23 24.80
C GLN A 416 9.10 -16.13 24.35
N LYS A 417 8.91 -17.30 24.98
CA LYS A 417 7.88 -18.25 24.57
C LYS A 417 6.51 -17.68 24.87
N SER A 418 6.31 -17.22 26.10
CA SER A 418 5.08 -16.54 26.52
C SER A 418 4.81 -15.27 25.70
N PHE A 419 5.85 -14.53 25.30
CA PHE A 419 5.67 -13.37 24.42
C PHE A 419 5.15 -13.79 23.05
N ARG A 420 5.75 -14.82 22.42
CA ARG A 420 5.32 -15.31 21.10
C ARG A 420 3.89 -15.82 21.12
N GLU A 421 3.51 -16.57 22.15
CA GLU A 421 2.12 -17.05 22.31
C GLU A 421 1.11 -15.89 22.43
N ALA A 422 1.46 -14.82 23.16
CA ALA A 422 0.61 -13.63 23.27
C ALA A 422 0.56 -12.85 21.95
N PHE A 423 1.69 -12.73 21.26
CA PHE A 423 1.82 -12.06 19.98
C PHE A 423 1.06 -12.78 18.86
N GLU A 424 1.17 -14.11 18.75
CA GLU A 424 0.44 -14.94 17.79
C GLU A 424 -1.08 -14.81 17.99
N LYS A 425 -1.57 -14.90 19.24
CA LYS A 425 -2.99 -14.66 19.56
C LYS A 425 -3.46 -13.28 19.11
N HIS A 426 -2.65 -12.25 19.32
CA HIS A 426 -2.97 -10.89 18.86
C HIS A 426 -2.95 -10.76 17.34
N GLN A 427 -2.02 -11.45 16.66
CA GLN A 427 -1.97 -11.51 15.19
C GLN A 427 -3.20 -12.22 14.62
N GLU A 428 -3.65 -13.32 15.21
CA GLU A 428 -4.86 -14.03 14.78
C GLU A 428 -6.11 -13.16 14.91
N ILE A 429 -6.26 -12.44 16.04
CA ILE A 429 -7.35 -11.47 16.25
C ILE A 429 -7.29 -10.36 15.19
N SER A 430 -6.09 -9.84 14.92
CA SER A 430 -5.88 -8.78 13.92
C SER A 430 -6.15 -9.27 12.49
N ARG A 431 -5.77 -10.51 12.15
CA ARG A 431 -6.03 -11.16 10.86
C ARG A 431 -7.52 -11.42 10.66
N ALA A 432 -8.23 -11.96 11.65
CA ALA A 432 -9.68 -12.16 11.58
C ALA A 432 -10.46 -10.83 11.44
N GLY A 433 -9.94 -9.74 12.01
CA GLY A 433 -10.48 -8.39 11.82
C GLY A 433 -10.17 -7.80 10.44
N ALA A 434 -9.02 -8.12 9.86
CA ALA A 434 -8.60 -7.71 8.52
C ALA A 434 -9.32 -8.50 7.41
N GLU A 435 -9.54 -9.80 7.58
CA GLU A 435 -10.35 -10.64 6.67
C GLU A 435 -11.82 -10.18 6.64
N LYS A 436 -12.37 -9.67 7.75
CA LYS A 436 -13.71 -9.03 7.75
C LYS A 436 -13.76 -7.67 7.05
N LYS A 437 -12.61 -7.04 6.76
CA LYS A 437 -12.51 -5.72 6.10
C LYS A 437 -11.94 -5.75 4.68
N PHE A 438 -11.15 -6.77 4.35
CA PHE A 438 -10.45 -6.93 3.08
C PHE A 438 -10.58 -8.36 2.50
N GLY A 439 -11.38 -9.21 3.15
CA GLY A 439 -11.88 -10.47 2.59
C GLY A 439 -13.23 -10.23 1.93
N GLY A 440 -13.17 -9.84 0.65
CA GLY A 440 -14.32 -9.72 -0.23
C GLY A 440 -15.18 -8.47 -0.01
N VAL A 441 -16.10 -8.29 -0.95
CA VAL A 441 -17.28 -7.44 -0.90
C VAL A 441 -17.11 -6.06 -1.54
N GLY A 442 -16.97 -6.05 -2.87
CA GLY A 442 -17.68 -5.07 -3.69
C GLY A 442 -19.19 -5.34 -3.62
N LYS A 443 -19.86 -4.90 -2.56
CA LYS A 443 -21.33 -4.89 -2.49
C LYS A 443 -21.84 -3.78 -3.39
N LYS A 444 -22.75 -4.11 -4.31
CA LYS A 444 -23.62 -3.12 -4.96
C LYS A 444 -24.17 -2.18 -3.89
N ALA A 445 -24.05 -0.86 -4.10
CA ALA A 445 -24.61 0.12 -3.19
C ALA A 445 -26.11 -0.17 -3.04
N THR A 446 -26.54 -0.50 -1.82
CA THR A 446 -27.95 -0.64 -1.51
C THR A 446 -28.59 0.76 -1.53
N TYR A 447 -29.89 0.84 -1.79
CA TYR A 447 -30.61 2.13 -1.76
C TYR A 447 -30.42 2.88 -0.43
N GLU A 448 -30.29 2.16 0.69
CA GLU A 448 -29.94 2.75 1.99
C GLU A 448 -28.52 3.36 2.04
N ALA A 449 -27.55 2.74 1.36
CA ALA A 449 -26.22 3.33 1.23
C ALA A 449 -26.25 4.61 0.35
N THR A 450 -27.09 4.63 -0.69
CA THR A 450 -27.33 5.81 -1.53
C THR A 450 -27.91 6.99 -0.73
N LYS A 451 -28.86 6.72 0.18
CA LYS A 451 -29.37 7.73 1.12
C LYS A 451 -28.26 8.28 2.02
N LEU A 452 -27.49 7.39 2.67
CA LEU A 452 -26.40 7.78 3.56
C LEU A 452 -25.29 8.55 2.82
N HIS A 453 -25.13 8.33 1.52
CA HIS A 453 -24.25 9.11 0.68
C HIS A 453 -24.71 10.56 0.51
N THR A 454 -25.99 10.77 0.22
CA THR A 454 -26.56 12.12 0.17
C THR A 454 -26.53 12.81 1.54
N ALA A 455 -26.78 12.05 2.62
CA ALA A 455 -26.64 12.56 3.99
C ALA A 455 -25.19 13.01 4.31
N THR A 456 -24.18 12.40 3.68
CA THR A 456 -22.78 12.79 3.85
C THR A 456 -22.50 14.18 3.26
N HIS A 457 -23.09 14.51 2.10
CA HIS A 457 -22.97 15.84 1.49
C HIS A 457 -23.65 16.92 2.35
N LEU A 458 -24.84 16.63 2.90
CA LEU A 458 -25.51 17.54 3.83
C LEU A 458 -24.68 17.76 5.11
N LEU A 459 -24.12 16.68 5.66
CA LEU A 459 -23.27 16.73 6.85
C LEU A 459 -22.02 17.57 6.61
N HIS A 460 -21.37 17.38 5.47
CA HIS A 460 -20.16 18.12 5.14
C HIS A 460 -20.42 19.62 5.06
N GLN A 461 -21.44 20.01 4.30
CA GLN A 461 -21.81 21.42 4.19
C GLN A 461 -22.23 22.00 5.54
N ALA A 462 -23.04 21.29 6.34
CA ALA A 462 -23.46 21.74 7.65
C ALA A 462 -22.26 21.96 8.60
N LEU A 463 -21.26 21.06 8.58
CA LEU A 463 -20.03 21.25 9.35
C LEU A 463 -19.26 22.49 8.90
N ARG A 464 -19.20 22.77 7.59
CA ARG A 464 -18.54 23.97 7.04
C ARG A 464 -19.25 25.26 7.43
N GLU A 465 -20.58 25.26 7.51
CA GLU A 465 -21.36 26.42 7.96
C GLU A 465 -21.23 26.66 9.46
N ILE A 466 -21.26 25.60 10.28
CA ILE A 466 -21.25 25.73 11.74
C ILE A 466 -19.83 25.90 12.30
N LEU A 467 -18.86 25.15 11.80
CA LEU A 467 -17.49 25.16 12.32
C LEU A 467 -16.58 26.08 11.52
N GLY A 468 -16.81 26.24 10.22
CA GLY A 468 -16.05 27.13 9.34
C GLY A 468 -15.49 26.44 8.09
N LYS A 469 -15.08 27.26 7.11
CA LYS A 469 -14.60 26.81 5.79
C LYS A 469 -13.30 25.98 5.82
N HIS A 470 -12.60 25.92 6.95
CA HIS A 470 -11.42 25.07 7.14
C HIS A 470 -11.76 23.58 7.25
N VAL A 471 -13.02 23.24 7.50
CA VAL A 471 -13.51 21.86 7.46
C VAL A 471 -13.39 21.32 6.05
N LYS A 472 -12.55 20.29 5.89
CA LYS A 472 -12.36 19.51 4.67
C LYS A 472 -12.60 18.05 5.00
N GLN A 473 -13.14 17.31 4.05
CA GLN A 473 -13.25 15.86 4.17
C GLN A 473 -11.85 15.23 4.23
N MET A 474 -11.63 14.38 5.23
CA MET A 474 -10.40 13.62 5.46
C MET A 474 -10.61 12.11 5.25
N GLY A 475 -11.86 11.67 5.17
CA GLY A 475 -12.25 10.28 4.91
C GLY A 475 -13.75 10.08 5.07
N SER A 476 -14.32 9.09 4.39
CA SER A 476 -15.73 8.73 4.52
C SER A 476 -15.90 7.21 4.36
N ASP A 477 -16.78 6.62 5.16
CA ASP A 477 -17.14 5.19 5.09
C ASP A 477 -18.66 5.07 5.26
N ILE A 478 -19.32 4.53 4.25
CA ILE A 478 -20.78 4.43 4.18
C ILE A 478 -21.15 2.97 4.07
N THR A 479 -22.00 2.51 4.99
CA THR A 479 -22.61 1.19 4.93
C THR A 479 -24.12 1.33 4.71
N SER A 480 -24.86 0.23 4.65
CA SER A 480 -26.33 0.27 4.60
C SER A 480 -27.00 0.69 5.92
N GLN A 481 -26.23 0.89 7.00
CA GLN A 481 -26.77 1.14 8.36
C GLN A 481 -26.23 2.43 8.98
N ARG A 482 -25.06 2.92 8.55
CA ARG A 482 -24.43 4.10 9.14
C ARG A 482 -23.51 4.79 8.15
N LEU A 483 -23.27 6.08 8.38
CA LEU A 483 -22.14 6.80 7.80
C LEU A 483 -21.10 7.13 8.86
N ARG A 484 -19.84 7.13 8.45
CA ARG A 484 -18.68 7.62 9.17
C ARG A 484 -18.07 8.74 8.32
N PHE A 485 -17.96 9.94 8.88
CA PHE A 485 -17.39 11.08 8.21
C PHE A 485 -16.23 11.67 9.01
N ASP A 486 -15.05 11.70 8.40
CA ASP A 486 -13.83 12.25 8.98
C ASP A 486 -13.54 13.61 8.36
N PHE A 487 -13.24 14.61 9.18
CA PHE A 487 -13.09 15.98 8.72
C PHE A 487 -12.00 16.74 9.49
N SER A 488 -11.39 17.72 8.83
CA SER A 488 -10.33 18.54 9.42
C SER A 488 -10.91 19.53 10.42
N HIS A 489 -10.62 19.32 11.69
CA HIS A 489 -10.98 20.20 12.79
C HIS A 489 -10.08 19.90 14.00
N SER A 490 -9.50 20.94 14.61
CA SER A 490 -8.47 20.79 15.64
C SER A 490 -9.03 20.47 17.04
N SER A 491 -10.25 20.91 17.32
CA SER A 491 -10.93 20.78 18.61
C SER A 491 -12.02 19.72 18.62
N LYS A 492 -12.41 19.25 19.81
CA LYS A 492 -13.63 18.45 19.97
C LYS A 492 -14.85 19.34 19.75
N MET A 493 -15.84 18.87 18.99
CA MET A 493 -17.10 19.58 18.85
C MET A 493 -17.83 19.63 20.19
N THR A 494 -18.32 20.81 20.55
CA THR A 494 -19.21 21.00 21.68
C THR A 494 -20.59 20.37 21.41
N GLU A 495 -21.33 20.04 22.46
CA GLU A 495 -22.70 19.53 22.31
C GLU A 495 -23.61 20.52 21.55
N LYS A 496 -23.38 21.83 21.73
CA LYS A 496 -24.10 22.88 21.01
C LYS A 496 -23.80 22.86 19.50
N GLU A 497 -22.54 22.69 19.11
CA GLU A 497 -22.16 22.59 17.69
C GLU A 497 -22.72 21.33 17.04
N LYS A 498 -22.63 20.17 17.72
CA LYS A 498 -23.23 18.92 17.24
C LYS A 498 -24.74 19.07 17.02
N LYS A 499 -25.42 19.67 17.99
CA LYS A 499 -26.86 19.94 17.88
C LYS A 499 -27.17 20.88 16.72
N LYS A 500 -26.42 21.96 16.53
CA LYS A 500 -26.62 22.88 15.39
C LYS A 500 -26.43 22.18 14.04
N VAL A 501 -25.43 21.32 13.91
CA VAL A 501 -25.19 20.53 12.69
C VAL A 501 -26.36 19.58 12.43
N GLU A 502 -26.80 18.84 13.45
CA GLU A 502 -27.94 17.92 13.34
C GLU A 502 -29.25 18.65 13.01
N ASP A 503 -29.53 19.77 13.68
CA ASP A 503 -30.72 20.59 13.46
C ASP A 503 -30.73 21.16 12.03
N LEU A 504 -29.59 21.64 11.53
CA LEU A 504 -29.46 22.18 10.18
C LEU A 504 -29.69 21.09 9.11
N ILE A 505 -29.12 19.90 9.27
CA ILE A 505 -29.32 18.80 8.32
C ILE A 505 -30.79 18.38 8.31
N ASN A 506 -31.41 18.22 9.49
CA ASN A 506 -32.83 17.86 9.58
C ASN A 506 -33.75 18.95 9.01
N GLN A 507 -33.39 20.23 9.15
CA GLN A 507 -34.08 21.31 8.47
C GLN A 507 -33.99 21.14 6.94
N LYS A 508 -32.81 20.86 6.39
CA LYS A 508 -32.63 20.64 4.94
C LYS A 508 -33.31 19.38 4.42
N ILE A 509 -33.52 18.39 5.27
CA ILE A 509 -34.34 17.22 4.96
C ILE A 509 -35.83 17.61 4.88
N GLN A 510 -36.32 18.44 5.81
CA GLN A 510 -37.71 18.92 5.83
C GLN A 510 -38.03 19.88 4.67
N GLU A 511 -37.04 20.63 4.20
CA GLU A 511 -37.17 21.52 3.03
C GLU A 511 -37.33 20.75 1.70
N ASN A 512 -37.15 19.43 1.69
CA ASN A 512 -37.26 18.55 0.51
C ASN A 512 -36.49 19.08 -0.72
N LEU A 513 -35.20 19.38 -0.54
CA LEU A 513 -34.34 19.90 -1.59
C LEU A 513 -34.08 18.84 -2.67
N ASP A 514 -33.98 19.29 -3.92
CA ASP A 514 -33.67 18.43 -5.05
C ASP A 514 -32.16 18.15 -5.11
N VAL A 515 -31.81 16.93 -5.50
CA VAL A 515 -30.45 16.49 -5.75
C VAL A 515 -30.25 16.32 -7.26
N ARG A 516 -29.43 17.18 -7.85
CA ARG A 516 -29.21 17.25 -9.30
C ARG A 516 -27.80 16.80 -9.65
N GLN A 517 -27.70 16.04 -10.72
CA GLN A 517 -26.44 15.56 -11.27
C GLN A 517 -26.14 16.26 -12.61
N GLU A 518 -24.91 16.74 -12.76
CA GLU A 518 -24.42 17.35 -14.00
C GLU A 518 -23.00 16.85 -14.30
N GLU A 519 -22.71 16.53 -15.58
CA GLU A 519 -21.37 16.13 -16.01
C GLU A 519 -20.71 17.26 -16.79
N VAL A 520 -19.68 17.86 -16.21
CA VAL A 520 -19.00 19.04 -16.76
C VAL A 520 -17.49 18.83 -16.80
N GLU A 521 -16.76 19.75 -17.42
CA GLU A 521 -15.30 19.76 -17.33
C GLU A 521 -14.84 20.11 -15.92
N TYR A 522 -13.72 19.53 -15.48
CA TYR A 522 -13.17 19.76 -14.13
C TYR A 522 -13.00 21.25 -13.82
N GLN A 523 -12.47 22.02 -14.76
CA GLN A 523 -12.24 23.45 -14.57
C GLN A 523 -13.55 24.22 -14.36
N GLN A 524 -14.60 23.89 -15.13
CA GLN A 524 -15.94 24.46 -14.97
C GLN A 524 -16.55 24.08 -13.61
N ALA A 525 -16.31 22.86 -13.14
CA ALA A 525 -16.77 22.42 -11.83
C ALA A 525 -16.20 23.27 -10.70
N ILE A 526 -14.89 23.52 -10.72
CA ILE A 526 -14.21 24.36 -9.73
C ILE A 526 -14.73 25.82 -9.78
N GLU A 527 -14.87 26.37 -10.99
CA GLU A 527 -15.38 27.73 -11.19
C GLU A 527 -16.83 27.90 -10.71
N SER A 528 -17.64 26.85 -10.79
CA SER A 528 -19.02 26.83 -10.28
C SER A 528 -19.13 26.81 -8.75
N GLY A 529 -18.00 26.77 -8.05
CA GLY A 529 -17.90 26.69 -6.59
C GLY A 529 -18.06 25.28 -6.02
N ALA A 530 -18.00 24.23 -6.86
CA ALA A 530 -18.08 22.86 -6.40
C ALA A 530 -16.86 22.53 -5.53
N LEU A 531 -17.11 21.91 -4.37
CA LEU A 531 -16.02 21.45 -3.53
C LEU A 531 -15.34 20.24 -4.19
N ALA A 532 -14.01 20.31 -4.28
CA ALA A 532 -13.14 19.28 -4.80
C ALA A 532 -12.08 18.96 -3.75
N PHE A 533 -12.01 17.70 -3.33
CA PHE A 533 -11.19 17.33 -2.17
C PHE A 533 -9.85 16.70 -2.57
N PHE A 534 -9.78 16.14 -3.78
CA PHE A 534 -8.57 15.54 -4.33
C PHE A 534 -8.14 16.29 -5.60
N LYS A 535 -7.48 17.44 -5.45
CA LYS A 535 -7.10 18.33 -6.56
C LYS A 535 -6.34 17.65 -7.71
N GLU A 536 -5.73 16.49 -7.47
CA GLU A 536 -4.86 15.79 -8.42
C GLU A 536 -5.45 14.46 -8.96
N LYS A 537 -6.71 14.13 -8.66
CA LYS A 537 -7.31 12.81 -8.96
C LYS A 537 -8.54 12.81 -9.86
N TYR A 538 -8.95 13.97 -10.37
CA TYR A 538 -10.18 14.05 -11.17
C TYR A 538 -9.88 13.94 -12.68
N PRO A 539 -10.62 13.09 -13.43
CA PRO A 539 -10.53 13.08 -14.89
C PRO A 539 -10.99 14.42 -15.49
N GLU A 540 -10.70 14.67 -16.78
CA GLU A 540 -11.06 15.92 -17.46
C GLU A 540 -12.55 16.25 -17.35
N ARG A 541 -13.41 15.23 -17.35
CA ARG A 541 -14.84 15.34 -17.09
C ARG A 541 -15.20 14.76 -15.74
N VAL A 542 -15.98 15.51 -14.98
CA VAL A 542 -16.39 15.15 -13.62
C VAL A 542 -17.88 15.30 -13.44
N THR A 543 -18.41 14.51 -12.51
CA THR A 543 -19.82 14.61 -12.10
C THR A 543 -19.94 15.51 -10.87
N ILE A 544 -20.78 16.54 -10.97
CA ILE A 544 -21.16 17.39 -9.85
C ILE A 544 -22.53 16.94 -9.34
N TYR A 545 -22.65 16.85 -8.02
CA TYR A 545 -23.94 16.78 -7.35
C TYR A 545 -24.24 18.09 -6.63
N SER A 546 -25.39 18.68 -6.96
CA SER A 546 -25.90 19.90 -6.34
C SER A 546 -27.18 19.58 -5.55
N ILE A 547 -27.25 20.04 -4.30
CA ILE A 547 -28.41 19.87 -3.43
C ILE A 547 -28.98 21.25 -3.11
N GLY A 548 -30.19 21.55 -3.58
CA GLY A 548 -30.80 22.87 -3.41
C GLY A 548 -32.26 22.94 -3.87
N ASP A 549 -32.90 24.07 -3.63
CA ASP A 549 -34.26 24.31 -4.07
C ASP A 549 -34.26 24.62 -5.57
N SER A 550 -34.94 23.78 -6.33
CA SER A 550 -35.10 23.93 -7.78
C SER A 550 -35.85 25.19 -8.21
N SER A 551 -36.67 25.70 -7.31
CA SER A 551 -37.53 26.86 -7.52
C SER A 551 -36.89 28.18 -7.09
N ASP A 552 -35.71 28.15 -6.44
CA ASP A 552 -34.99 29.35 -6.03
C ASP A 552 -34.45 30.10 -7.27
N PRO A 553 -34.98 31.31 -7.58
CA PRO A 553 -34.57 32.07 -8.76
C PRO A 553 -33.13 32.60 -8.67
N SER A 554 -32.49 32.55 -7.49
CA SER A 554 -31.08 32.92 -7.32
C SER A 554 -30.11 31.80 -7.73
N GLY A 555 -30.62 30.57 -7.94
CA GLY A 555 -29.80 29.41 -8.27
C GLY A 555 -28.88 28.95 -7.14
N ARG A 556 -29.16 29.37 -5.89
CA ARG A 556 -28.35 29.04 -4.72
C ARG A 556 -28.60 27.60 -4.30
N VAL A 557 -27.52 26.85 -4.11
CA VAL A 557 -27.57 25.47 -3.61
C VAL A 557 -26.95 25.40 -2.22
N PHE A 558 -27.41 24.45 -1.41
CA PHE A 558 -26.88 24.21 -0.08
C PHE A 558 -25.52 23.51 -0.18
N SER A 559 -25.46 22.35 -0.85
CA SER A 559 -24.21 21.63 -1.11
C SER A 559 -23.97 21.50 -2.61
N LYS A 560 -22.70 21.59 -3.02
CA LYS A 560 -22.23 21.35 -4.38
C LYS A 560 -20.85 20.69 -4.32
N GLU A 561 -20.77 19.43 -4.72
CA GLU A 561 -19.55 18.61 -4.56
C GLU A 561 -19.29 17.78 -5.81
N ILE A 562 -18.01 17.60 -6.18
CA ILE A 562 -17.62 16.64 -7.21
C ILE A 562 -17.68 15.24 -6.62
N CYS A 563 -18.57 14.38 -7.14
CA CYS A 563 -18.77 13.04 -6.61
C CYS A 563 -19.20 12.04 -7.70
N ALA A 564 -18.68 10.81 -7.61
CA ALA A 564 -18.95 9.73 -8.57
C ALA A 564 -19.90 8.64 -8.04
N GLY A 565 -20.30 8.70 -6.77
CA GLY A 565 -21.19 7.69 -6.18
C GLY A 565 -22.68 8.02 -6.34
N PRO A 566 -23.56 7.03 -6.14
CA PRO A 566 -25.01 7.19 -6.33
C PRO A 566 -25.61 8.11 -5.27
N HIS A 567 -26.65 8.86 -5.65
CA HIS A 567 -27.43 9.72 -4.75
C HIS A 567 -28.93 9.47 -4.90
N ILE A 568 -29.70 9.84 -3.88
CA ILE A 568 -31.18 9.92 -3.96
C ILE A 568 -31.59 11.18 -4.72
N SER A 569 -32.86 11.27 -5.11
CA SER A 569 -33.38 12.41 -5.86
C SER A 569 -33.76 13.60 -4.98
N GLN A 570 -34.25 13.36 -3.76
CA GLN A 570 -34.75 14.42 -2.88
C GLN A 570 -34.36 14.21 -1.42
N THR A 571 -34.03 15.27 -0.68
CA THR A 571 -33.53 15.14 0.70
C THR A 571 -34.55 14.55 1.67
N GLN A 572 -35.86 14.65 1.41
CA GLN A 572 -36.90 14.08 2.28
C GLN A 572 -36.82 12.55 2.37
N GLU A 573 -36.25 11.87 1.36
CA GLU A 573 -36.06 10.41 1.37
C GLU A 573 -35.10 9.94 2.49
N LEU A 574 -34.34 10.86 3.11
CA LEU A 574 -33.44 10.57 4.24
C LEU A 574 -34.20 10.34 5.57
N GLY A 575 -35.44 10.81 5.70
CA GLY A 575 -36.20 10.73 6.96
C GLY A 575 -35.64 11.68 8.03
N LYS A 576 -34.95 11.15 9.05
CA LYS A 576 -34.34 11.94 10.14
C LYS A 576 -32.87 11.62 10.23
N PHE A 577 -32.01 12.61 10.44
CA PHE A 577 -30.58 12.45 10.63
C PHE A 577 -30.20 12.57 12.11
N LYS A 578 -29.30 11.71 12.60
CA LYS A 578 -28.82 11.76 13.99
C LYS A 578 -27.34 11.43 14.11
N ILE A 579 -26.61 12.26 14.84
CA ILE A 579 -25.21 12.02 15.21
C ILE A 579 -25.17 11.07 16.41
N ILE A 580 -24.61 9.89 16.21
CA ILE A 580 -24.45 8.87 17.25
C ILE A 580 -23.21 9.15 18.09
N LYS A 581 -22.11 9.52 17.44
CA LYS A 581 -20.84 9.74 18.12
C LYS A 581 -19.98 10.73 17.37
N GLU A 582 -19.25 11.54 18.13
CA GLU A 582 -18.16 12.36 17.65
C GLU A 582 -16.89 12.02 18.45
N GLU A 583 -15.78 11.77 17.78
CA GLU A 583 -14.51 11.40 18.41
C GLU A 583 -13.28 11.90 17.63
N SER A 584 -12.12 11.91 18.29
CA SER A 584 -10.86 12.21 17.62
C SER A 584 -10.45 11.05 16.71
N ALA A 585 -10.14 11.33 15.45
CA ALA A 585 -9.61 10.35 14.48
C ALA A 585 -8.12 10.53 14.17
N GLY A 586 -7.51 11.62 14.64
CA GLY A 586 -6.12 11.95 14.41
C GLY A 586 -5.80 13.36 14.92
N ALA A 587 -4.54 13.78 14.82
CA ALA A 587 -4.20 15.18 15.08
C ALA A 587 -4.87 16.05 14.01
N GLY A 588 -5.67 17.04 14.43
CA GLY A 588 -6.40 17.90 13.49
C GLY A 588 -7.57 17.25 12.75
N VAL A 589 -7.95 16.00 13.08
CA VAL A 589 -9.03 15.27 12.40
C VAL A 589 -10.04 14.75 13.41
N ARG A 590 -11.32 15.04 13.15
CA ARG A 590 -12.48 14.60 13.93
C ARG A 590 -13.32 13.63 13.11
N ARG A 591 -14.05 12.76 13.78
CA ARG A 591 -14.91 11.74 13.17
C ARG A 591 -16.31 11.83 13.73
N ILE A 592 -17.29 11.90 12.85
CA ILE A 592 -18.71 11.72 13.17
C ILE A 592 -19.16 10.34 12.68
N ARG A 593 -19.92 9.64 13.52
CA ARG A 593 -20.77 8.52 13.09
C ARG A 593 -22.23 8.97 13.20
N ALA A 594 -22.99 8.78 12.12
CA ALA A 594 -24.39 9.16 12.06
C ALA A 594 -25.23 8.09 11.35
N ILE A 595 -26.54 8.15 11.59
CA ILE A 595 -27.55 7.27 11.00
C ILE A 595 -28.72 8.11 10.48
N ILE A 596 -29.57 7.49 9.67
CA ILE A 596 -30.76 8.11 9.08
C ILE A 596 -32.02 7.24 9.26
N GLY A 597 -33.22 7.78 8.98
CA GLY A 597 -34.48 7.03 9.00
C GLY A 597 -35.04 6.72 10.40
N ASP A 598 -35.86 5.67 10.52
CA ASP A 598 -36.53 5.28 11.78
C ASP A 598 -35.54 4.93 12.90
N GLU A 599 -34.35 4.43 12.54
CA GLU A 599 -33.27 4.15 13.50
C GLU A 599 -32.75 5.43 14.18
N ALA A 600 -33.00 6.61 13.58
CA ALA A 600 -32.61 7.91 14.10
C ALA A 600 -33.63 8.55 15.06
N LEU A 601 -34.78 7.91 15.32
CA LEU A 601 -35.81 8.45 16.23
C LEU A 601 -35.31 8.60 17.67
#